data_AF-A0A0L0EP84-F1
#
_entry.id   AF-A0A0L0EP84-F1
#
_cell.length_a   1.000
_cell.length_b   1.000
_cell.length_c   1.000
_cell.angle_alpha   90.00
_cell.angle_beta   90.00
_cell.angle_gamma   90.00
#
_symmetry.space_group_name_H-M   'P 1'
#
loop_
_entity.id
_entity.type
_entity.pdbx_description
1 polymer ?
#
loop_
_entity_poly.entity_id
_entity_poly.type
_entity_poly.pdbx_seq_one_letter_code
_entity_poly.pdbx_strand_id
1 'polypeptide(L)' 'APAFTQTRHQVVRSMYDYIEAEMSKGANFWHIARHMLGIFQNQPGARGFRRHLSENGHGKSADISVMEKALTFVPEL' A
#
# COMPACT_ATOMS: atom_id res chain seq x y z
N ALA A 1 22.10 17.04 4.15
CA ALA A 1 21.23 15.85 4.38
C ALA A 1 20.79 15.34 3.02
N PRO A 2 20.75 14.02 2.76
CA PRO A 2 20.18 13.56 1.49
C PRO A 2 18.72 14.04 1.45
N ALA A 3 18.35 14.74 0.39
CA ALA A 3 16.96 15.08 0.13
C ALA A 3 16.14 13.78 0.13
N PHE A 4 14.94 13.78 0.72
CA PHE A 4 14.04 12.63 0.67
C PHE A 4 13.89 12.15 -0.79
N THR A 5 14.65 11.12 -1.18
CA THR A 5 14.86 10.75 -2.59
C THR A 5 13.79 9.75 -3.07
N GLN A 6 12.95 9.28 -2.17
CA GLN A 6 11.95 8.27 -2.49
C GLN A 6 10.61 8.92 -2.85
N THR A 7 10.05 8.53 -3.99
CA THR A 7 8.66 8.81 -4.35
C THR A 7 7.72 8.05 -3.41
N ARG A 8 6.44 8.46 -3.35
CA ARG A 8 5.43 7.74 -2.55
C ARG A 8 5.28 6.28 -2.98
N HIS A 9 5.34 6.00 -4.29
CA HIS A 9 5.32 4.64 -4.83
C HIS A 9 6.52 3.82 -4.36
N GLN A 10 7.72 4.42 -4.35
CA GLN A 10 8.91 3.75 -3.84
C GLN A 10 8.80 3.44 -2.34
N VAL A 11 8.23 4.35 -1.54
CA VAL A 11 7.95 4.11 -0.12
C VAL A 11 6.92 2.98 0.08
N VAL A 12 5.91 2.88 -0.78
CA VAL A 12 4.96 1.75 -0.71
C VAL A 12 5.66 0.44 -1.04
N ARG A 13 6.43 0.38 -2.13
CA ARG A 13 7.11 -0.84 -2.58
C ARG A 13 8.23 -1.28 -1.61
N SER A 14 8.88 -0.35 -0.92
CA SER A 14 9.88 -0.70 0.11
C SER A 14 9.27 -1.38 1.34
N MET A 15 7.94 -1.35 1.50
CA MET A 15 7.24 -2.09 2.55
C MET A 15 6.93 -3.55 2.18
N TYR A 16 7.19 -3.99 0.94
CA TYR A 16 6.73 -5.31 0.48
C TYR A 16 7.39 -6.44 1.24
N ASP A 17 8.72 -6.43 1.37
CA ASP A 17 9.46 -7.44 2.14
C ASP A 17 8.95 -7.52 3.60
N TYR A 18 8.62 -6.38 4.20
CA TYR A 18 8.04 -6.33 5.54
C TYR A 18 6.63 -6.93 5.58
N ILE A 19 5.78 -6.59 4.60
CA ILE A 19 4.43 -7.14 4.49
C ILE A 19 4.48 -8.66 4.34
N GLU A 20 5.33 -9.18 3.45
CA GLU A 20 5.49 -10.63 3.26
C GLU A 20 6.02 -11.31 4.52
N ALA A 21 7.03 -10.73 5.16
CA ALA A 21 7.61 -11.28 6.39
C ALA A 21 6.56 -11.37 7.51
N GLU A 22 5.75 -10.33 7.72
CA GLU A 22 4.70 -10.36 8.75
C GLU A 22 3.55 -11.30 8.37
N MET A 23 3.17 -11.35 7.09
CA MET A 23 2.17 -12.31 6.62
C MET A 23 2.62 -13.76 6.82
N SER A 24 3.91 -14.05 6.61
CA SER A 24 4.49 -15.38 6.88
C SER A 24 4.40 -15.79 8.36
N LYS A 25 4.33 -14.81 9.27
CA LYS A 25 4.14 -15.01 10.72
C LYS A 25 2.66 -15.09 11.11
N GLY A 26 1.75 -15.04 10.15
CA GLY A 26 0.30 -15.14 10.36
C GLY A 26 -0.42 -13.80 10.50
N ALA A 27 0.25 -12.67 10.30
CA ALA A 27 -0.45 -11.39 10.23
C ALA A 27 -1.33 -11.33 8.97
N ASN A 28 -2.52 -10.75 9.08
CA ASN A 28 -3.31 -10.43 7.90
C ASN A 28 -2.74 -9.18 7.21
N PHE A 29 -2.73 -9.16 5.87
CA PHE A 29 -2.30 -8.01 5.06
C PHE A 29 -2.88 -6.68 5.57
N TRP A 30 -4.16 -6.66 5.95
CA TRP A 30 -4.83 -5.45 6.43
C TRP A 30 -4.24 -4.86 7.72
N HIS A 31 -3.66 -5.69 8.59
CA HIS A 31 -3.03 -5.21 9.83
C HIS A 31 -1.92 -4.20 9.54
N ILE A 32 -1.31 -4.27 8.35
CA ILE A 32 -0.24 -3.38 7.90
C ILE A 32 -0.80 -2.35 6.93
N ALA A 33 -1.46 -2.79 5.86
CA ALA A 33 -1.88 -1.93 4.74
C ALA A 33 -2.83 -0.79 5.16
N ARG A 34 -3.64 -0.98 6.21
CA ARG A 34 -4.55 0.06 6.74
C ARG A 34 -3.81 1.32 7.19
N HIS A 35 -2.56 1.19 7.63
CA HIS A 35 -1.72 2.31 8.06
C HIS A 35 -1.16 3.12 6.88
N MET A 36 -1.26 2.58 5.66
CA MET A 36 -0.76 3.21 4.43
C MET A 36 -1.85 3.97 3.66
N LEU A 37 -3.12 3.93 4.09
CA LEU A 37 -4.25 4.59 3.41
C LEU A 37 -4.04 6.10 3.16
N GLY A 38 -3.27 6.77 4.03
CA GLY A 38 -3.01 8.20 3.95
C GLY A 38 -1.86 8.60 3.02
N ILE A 39 -1.05 7.66 2.52
CA ILE A 39 0.23 7.99 1.87
C ILE A 39 0.09 8.87 0.62
N PHE A 40 -1.02 8.72 -0.11
CA PHE A 40 -1.37 9.51 -1.30
C PHE A 40 -2.35 10.66 -1.01
N GLN A 41 -2.48 11.14 0.24
CA GLN A 41 -3.39 12.25 0.54
C GLN A 41 -3.16 13.45 -0.39
N ASN A 42 -4.26 14.04 -0.86
CA ASN A 42 -4.30 15.16 -1.82
C ASN A 42 -3.65 14.90 -3.19
N GLN A 43 -3.37 13.63 -3.56
CA GLN A 43 -2.92 13.28 -4.90
C GLN A 43 -4.10 12.89 -5.82
N PRO A 44 -4.02 13.14 -7.14
CA PRO A 44 -4.96 12.59 -8.11
C PRO A 44 -5.08 11.07 -7.95
N GLY A 45 -6.31 10.54 -7.92
CA GLY A 45 -6.52 9.09 -7.82
C GLY A 45 -6.43 8.48 -6.41
N ALA A 46 -6.03 9.26 -5.40
CA ALA A 46 -5.89 8.79 -4.02
C ALA A 46 -7.19 8.22 -3.41
N ARG A 47 -8.36 8.71 -3.85
CA ARG A 47 -9.66 8.15 -3.44
C ARG A 47 -9.82 6.72 -3.95
N GLY A 48 -9.39 6.43 -5.18
CA GLY A 48 -9.43 5.09 -5.77
C GLY A 48 -8.50 4.13 -5.03
N PHE A 49 -7.27 4.56 -4.76
CA PHE A 49 -6.30 3.84 -3.94
C PHE A 49 -6.89 3.44 -2.58
N ARG A 50 -7.44 4.40 -1.83
CA ARG A 50 -8.05 4.14 -0.51
C ARG A 50 -9.25 3.21 -0.61
N ARG A 51 -10.13 3.43 -1.58
CA ARG A 51 -11.33 2.61 -1.77
C ARG A 51 -10.96 1.15 -2.04
N HIS A 52 -10.04 0.91 -2.97
CA HIS A 52 -9.63 -0.45 -3.33
C HIS A 52 -9.03 -1.21 -2.14
N LEU A 53 -8.13 -0.56 -1.39
CA LEU A 53 -7.54 -1.15 -0.18
C LEU A 53 -8.59 -1.44 0.89
N SER A 54 -9.50 -0.51 1.18
CA SER A 54 -10.54 -0.73 2.19
C SER A 54 -11.53 -1.83 1.80
N GLU A 55 -11.87 -1.96 0.52
CA GLU A 55 -12.81 -2.99 0.05
C GLU A 55 -12.16 -4.38 -0.02
N ASN A 56 -10.88 -4.48 -0.42
CA ASN A 56 -10.24 -5.76 -0.75
C ASN A 56 -9.19 -6.22 0.29
N GLY A 57 -8.72 -5.33 1.16
CA GLY A 57 -7.62 -5.61 2.08
C GLY A 57 -7.99 -6.50 3.27
N HIS A 58 -9.25 -6.49 3.71
CA HIS A 58 -9.71 -7.26 4.88
C HIS A 58 -9.88 -8.77 4.62
N GLY A 59 -9.81 -9.21 3.37
CA GLY A 59 -10.02 -10.61 2.99
C GLY A 59 -8.93 -11.53 3.51
N LYS A 60 -9.26 -12.82 3.72
CA LYS A 60 -8.27 -13.85 4.08
C LYS A 60 -7.26 -14.11 2.96
N SER A 61 -7.64 -13.84 1.72
CA SER A 61 -6.80 -13.96 0.52
C SER A 61 -6.13 -12.64 0.13
N ALA A 62 -6.22 -11.60 0.95
CA ALA A 62 -5.58 -10.33 0.64
C ALA A 62 -4.06 -10.44 0.83
N ASP A 63 -3.33 -9.98 -0.17
CA ASP A 63 -1.88 -10.00 -0.24
C ASP A 63 -1.36 -8.74 -0.98
N ILE A 64 -0.07 -8.74 -1.33
CA ILE A 64 0.57 -7.62 -2.03
C ILE A 64 -0.11 -7.29 -3.37
N SER A 65 -0.76 -8.25 -4.03
CA SER A 65 -1.46 -7.97 -5.29
C SER A 65 -2.57 -6.92 -5.12
N VAL A 66 -3.17 -6.86 -3.93
CA VAL A 66 -4.16 -5.83 -3.57
C VAL A 66 -3.50 -4.45 -3.47
N MET A 67 -2.28 -4.37 -2.93
CA MET A 67 -1.50 -3.12 -2.89
C MET A 67 -1.07 -2.68 -4.29
N GLU A 68 -0.55 -3.60 -5.10
CA GLU A 68 -0.18 -3.32 -6.50
C GLU A 68 -1.37 -2.81 -7.30
N LYS A 69 -2.53 -3.45 -7.15
CA LYS A 69 -3.75 -2.98 -7.80
C LYS A 69 -4.17 -1.59 -7.30
N ALA A 70 -4.03 -1.32 -6.00
CA ALA A 70 -4.28 0.01 -5.44
C ALA A 70 -3.36 1.08 -6.04
N LEU A 71 -2.07 0.78 -6.24
CA LEU A 71 -1.10 1.71 -6.82
C LEU A 71 -1.47 2.13 -8.25
N THR A 72 -2.18 1.29 -9.02
CA THR A 72 -2.64 1.67 -10.38
C THR A 72 -3.62 2.84 -10.40
N PHE A 73 -4.26 3.17 -9.27
CA PHE A 73 -5.19 4.30 -9.19
C PHE A 73 -4.48 5.64 -9.05
N VAL A 74 -3.20 5.67 -8.67
CA VAL A 74 -2.42 6.89 -8.43
C VAL A 74 -1.30 7.02 -9.46
N PRO A 75 -1.20 8.13 -10.20
CA PRO A 75 -0.12 8.34 -11.17
C PRO A 75 1.26 8.25 -10.52
N GLU A 76 2.19 7.57 -11.18
CA GLU A 76 3.61 7.57 -10.82
C GLU A 76 4.26 8.77 -11.53
N LEU A 77 4.68 9.77 -10.75
CA LEU A 77 5.26 11.04 -11.20
C LEU A 77 6.72 11.12 -10.79
#